data_AF-A0A9Q9IJH0-F1
#
_entry.id   AF-A0A9Q9IJH0-F1
#
_cell.length_a   1.000
_cell.length_b   1.000
_cell.length_c   1.000
_cell.angle_alpha   90.00
_cell.angle_beta   90.00
_cell.angle_gamma   90.00
#
_symmetry.space_group_name_H-M   'P 1'
#
loop_
_entity.id
_entity.type
_entity.pdbx_description
1 polymer ?
#
loop_
_entity_poly.entity_id
_entity_poly.type
_entity_poly.pdbx_seq_one_letter_code
_entity_poly.pdbx_strand_id
1 'polypeptide(L)' 'MTDDRRFYRLRAPHITAGSSAVTVRVTDGEDLYLAVGAGRRRMYLTPAEAWALWRCLSEAVASTGQPPDWVRVPINPACR' A
#
# COMPACT_ATOMS: atom_id res chain seq x y z
N MET A 1 -8.29 -24.19 -8.05
CA MET A 1 -7.47 -23.02 -8.41
C MET A 1 -7.45 -22.11 -7.19
N THR A 2 -6.37 -22.13 -6.43
CA THR A 2 -6.16 -21.20 -5.33
C THR A 2 -5.94 -19.83 -5.97
N ASP A 3 -6.91 -18.93 -5.82
CA ASP A 3 -6.79 -17.55 -6.25
C ASP A 3 -5.64 -16.93 -5.44
N ASP A 4 -4.48 -16.72 -6.06
CA ASP A 4 -3.21 -16.37 -5.41
C ASP A 4 -3.20 -14.87 -5.02
N ARG A 5 -4.10 -14.53 -4.10
CA ARG A 5 -4.34 -13.16 -3.65
C ARG A 5 -3.24 -12.76 -2.68
N ARG A 6 -2.53 -11.68 -3.01
CA ARG A 6 -1.52 -11.09 -2.12
C ARG A 6 -2.08 -9.87 -1.41
N PHE A 7 -2.01 -9.88 -0.09
CA PHE A 7 -2.45 -8.77 0.76
C PHE A 7 -1.25 -8.11 1.44
N TYR A 8 -1.10 -6.80 1.21
CA TYR A 8 -0.09 -6.00 1.89
C TYR A 8 -0.79 -5.10 2.90
N ARG A 9 -0.36 -5.12 4.15
CA ARG A 9 -0.86 -4.21 5.19
C ARG A 9 0.25 -3.27 5.61
N LEU A 10 0.10 -2.00 5.29
CA LEU A 10 1.05 -0.98 5.71
C LEU A 10 0.58 -0.36 7.03
N ARG A 11 1.46 -0.37 8.02
CA ARG A 11 1.45 0.55 9.16
C ARG A 11 2.84 1.17 9.21
N ALA A 12 2.91 2.49 9.31
CA ALA A 12 4.18 3.15 9.58
C ALA A 12 4.74 2.61 10.91
N PRO A 13 5.95 2.05 10.92
CA PRO A 13 6.57 1.56 12.15
C PRO A 13 6.73 2.73 13.12
N HIS A 14 6.57 2.46 14.42
CA HIS A 14 6.71 3.44 15.51
C HIS A 14 5.60 4.50 15.67
N ILE A 15 4.51 4.47 14.90
CA ILE A 15 3.36 5.34 15.19
C ILE A 15 2.47 4.73 16.29
N THR A 16 2.57 5.28 17.49
CA THR A 16 1.75 4.95 18.66
C THR A 16 0.37 5.62 18.57
N ALA A 17 -0.65 4.81 18.26
CA ALA A 17 -2.07 5.16 18.20
C ALA A 17 -2.50 6.24 17.16
N GLY A 18 -3.45 5.89 16.28
CA GLY A 18 -4.04 6.82 15.30
C GLY A 18 -3.62 6.61 13.84
N SER A 19 -2.68 5.71 13.54
CA SER A 19 -2.31 5.42 12.15
C SER A 19 -3.43 4.69 11.40
N SER A 20 -3.79 5.22 10.23
CA SER A 20 -4.73 4.56 9.34
C SER A 20 -4.06 3.32 8.74
N ALA A 21 -4.66 2.15 8.97
CA ALA A 21 -4.22 0.93 8.31
C ALA A 21 -4.56 1.02 6.82
N VAL A 22 -3.56 0.83 5.96
CA VAL A 22 -3.73 0.71 4.51
C VAL A 22 -3.59 -0.75 4.12
N THR A 23 -4.52 -1.24 3.32
CA THR A 23 -4.50 -2.58 2.74
C THR A 23 -4.44 -2.47 1.22
N VAL A 24 -3.47 -3.13 0.62
CA VAL A 24 -3.38 -3.32 -0.83
C VAL A 24 -3.67 -4.79 -1.13
N ARG A 25 -4.60 -5.04 -2.05
CA ARG A 25 -4.82 -6.39 -2.60
C ARG A 25 -4.37 -6.41 -4.05
N VAL A 26 -3.58 -7.41 -4.38
CA VAL A 26 -3.21 -7.75 -5.77
C VAL A 26 -3.90 -9.06 -6.12
N THR A 27 -4.61 -9.07 -7.24
CA THR A 27 -5.20 -10.27 -7.84
C THR A 27 -4.44 -10.56 -9.12
N ASP A 28 -4.19 -11.84 -9.43
CA ASP A 28 -3.59 -12.19 -10.71
C ASP A 28 -4.56 -11.84 -11.84
N GLY A 29 -4.08 -11.04 -12.81
CA GLY A 29 -4.89 -10.63 -13.96
C GLY A 29 -5.75 -9.38 -13.77
N GLU A 30 -5.17 -8.28 -13.24
CA GLU A 30 -5.45 -6.89 -13.68
C GLU A 30 -6.04 -5.90 -12.65
N ASP A 31 -6.53 -6.32 -11.48
CA ASP A 31 -7.11 -5.36 -10.52
C ASP A 31 -6.33 -5.26 -9.20
N LEU A 32 -5.88 -4.04 -8.89
CA LEU A 32 -5.46 -3.64 -7.56
C LEU A 32 -6.62 -2.94 -6.86
N TYR A 33 -6.74 -3.16 -5.55
CA TYR A 33 -7.47 -2.19 -4.72
C TYR A 33 -6.61 -1.72 -3.56
N LEU A 34 -6.82 -0.46 -3.21
CA LEU A 34 -6.24 0.20 -2.06
C LEU A 34 -7.38 0.55 -1.09
N ALA A 35 -7.25 0.14 0.17
CA ALA A 35 -8.27 0.38 1.17
C ALA A 35 -7.69 0.99 2.44
N VAL A 36 -8.36 2.02 2.96
CA VAL A 36 -7.93 2.76 4.15
C VAL A 36 -8.93 2.57 5.29
N GLY A 37 -8.42 2.45 6.52
CA GLY A 37 -9.26 2.40 7.72
C GLY A 37 -10.02 1.08 7.86
N ALA A 38 -9.30 -0.04 7.75
CA ALA A 38 -9.87 -1.40 7.84
C ALA A 38 -10.91 -1.72 6.75
N GLY A 39 -10.69 -1.23 5.52
CA GLY A 39 -11.53 -1.60 4.37
C GLY A 39 -12.76 -0.73 4.14
N ARG A 40 -12.96 0.33 4.94
CA ARG A 40 -14.15 1.21 4.88
C ARG A 40 -14.19 2.09 3.63
N ARG A 41 -13.04 2.47 3.08
CA ARG A 41 -12.93 3.23 1.83
C ARG A 41 -12.03 2.46 0.89
N ARG A 42 -12.52 2.11 -0.30
CA ARG A 42 -11.81 1.32 -1.30
C ARG A 42 -11.64 2.14 -2.58
N MET A 43 -10.45 2.08 -3.14
CA MET A 43 -10.10 2.66 -4.44
C MET A 43 -9.59 1.52 -5.31
N TYR A 44 -10.22 1.30 -6.46
CA TYR A 44 -9.79 0.31 -7.44
C TYR A 44 -8.87 0.98 -8.45
N LEU A 45 -7.80 0.30 -8.83
CA LEU A 45 -6.76 0.80 -9.71
C LEU A 45 -6.31 -0.29 -10.67
N THR A 46 -6.18 0.09 -11.94
CA THR A 46 -5.38 -0.66 -12.89
C THR A 46 -3.89 -0.59 -12.52
N PRO A 47 -3.03 -1.48 -13.05
CA PRO A 47 -1.59 -1.41 -12.79
C PRO A 47 -0.95 -0.07 -13.19
N ALA A 48 -1.41 0.53 -14.29
CA ALA A 48 -0.90 1.82 -14.76
C ALA A 48 -1.25 2.96 -13.79
N GLU A 49 -2.49 3.00 -13.30
CA GLU A 49 -2.93 4.00 -12.31
C GLU A 49 -2.22 3.82 -10.97
N ALA A 50 -1.95 2.58 -10.55
CA ALA A 50 -1.17 2.30 -9.35
C ALA A 50 0.27 2.84 -9.46
N TRP A 51 0.92 2.69 -10.62
CA TRP A 51 2.24 3.29 -10.87
C TRP A 51 2.20 4.81 -10.89
N ALA A 52 1.18 5.42 -11.51
CA ALA A 52 1.00 6.87 -11.53
C ALA A 52 0.80 7.43 -10.10
N LEU A 53 -0.02 6.76 -9.28
CA LEU A 53 -0.22 7.09 -7.87
C LEU A 53 1.09 7.01 -7.09
N TRP A 54 1.86 5.93 -7.27
CA TRP A 54 3.16 5.76 -6.62
C TRP A 54 4.15 6.87 -6.98
N ARG A 55 4.23 7.26 -8.26
CA ARG A 55 5.07 8.38 -8.70
C ARG A 55 4.66 9.70 -8.04
N CYS A 56 3.36 10.01 -8.05
CA CYS A 56 2.85 11.25 -7.44
C CYS A 56 3.14 11.29 -5.93
N LEU A 57 2.93 10.16 -5.23
CA LEU A 57 3.21 10.06 -3.81
C LEU A 57 4.71 10.19 -3.52
N SER A 58 5.56 9.57 -4.32
CA SER A 58 7.01 9.63 -4.15
C SER A 58 7.54 11.06 -4.29
N GLU A 59 7.08 11.80 -5.31
CA GLU A 59 7.41 13.24 -5.47
C GLU A 59 6.96 14.08 -4.28
N ALA A 60 5.69 13.90 -3.88
CA ALA A 60 5.13 14.65 -2.76
C ALA A 60 5.91 14.39 -1.47
N VAL A 61 6.21 13.13 -1.14
CA VAL A 61 6.96 12.78 0.08
C VAL A 61 8.41 13.26 0.01
N ALA A 62 9.08 13.15 -1.15
CA ALA A 62 10.44 13.67 -1.31
C ALA A 62 10.53 15.18 -1.06
N SER A 63 9.48 15.94 -1.38
CA SER A 63 9.41 17.36 -1.08
C SER A 63 9.32 17.68 0.43
N THR A 64 8.94 16.71 1.27
CA THR A 64 8.80 16.91 2.73
C THR A 64 10.09 16.70 3.52
N GLY A 65 11.14 16.14 2.90
CA GLY A 65 12.42 15.90 3.54
C GLY A 65 13.06 14.56 3.17
N GLN A 66 14.04 14.15 3.96
CA GLN A 66 14.75 12.88 3.74
C GLN A 66 13.91 11.67 4.16
N PRO A 67 13.89 10.59 3.35
CA PRO A 67 13.15 9.38 3.71
C PRO A 67 13.81 8.70 4.92
N PRO A 68 13.02 8.19 5.87
CA PRO A 68 13.56 7.45 7.00
C PRO A 68 14.09 6.08 6.57
N ASP A 69 15.10 5.56 7.28
CA ASP A 69 15.83 4.33 6.91
C ASP A 69 14.93 3.09 6.76
N TRP A 70 13.85 3.03 7.54
CA TRP A 70 12.92 1.90 7.51
C TRP A 70 12.12 1.77 6.20
N VAL A 71 12.10 2.79 5.33
CA VAL A 71 11.48 2.69 3.99
C VAL A 71 12.15 1.60 3.13
N ARG A 72 13.41 1.26 3.42
CA ARG A 72 14.17 0.24 2.70
C ARG A 72 13.83 -1.19 3.13
N VAL A 73 13.08 -1.36 4.23
CA VAL A 73 12.74 -2.68 4.77
C VAL A 73 11.65 -3.31 3.90
N PRO A 74 11.85 -4.53 3.38
CA PRO A 74 10.81 -5.23 2.61
C PRO A 74 9.53 -5.42 3.43
N ILE A 75 8.38 -5.10 2.82
CA ILE A 75 7.07 -5.37 3.42
C ILE A 75 6.67 -6.78 3.02
N ASN A 76 6.58 -7.67 4.00
CA ASN A 76 6.08 -9.02 3.78
C ASN A 76 4.55 -8.99 3.60
N PRO A 77 4.01 -9.58 2.51
CA PRO A 77 2.59 -9.77 2.38
C PRO A 77 2.08 -10.68 3.50
N ALA A 78 0.88 -10.40 3.99
CA ALA A 78 0.17 -11.34 4.84
C ALA A 78 -0.48 -12.41 3.95
N CYS A 79 -0.12 -13.69 4.15
CA CYS A 79 -0.93 -14.78 3.62
C CYS A 79 -2.23 -14.84 4.42
N ARG A 80 -3.38 -14.70 3.76
CA ARG A 80 -4.69 -14.86 4.39
C ARG A 80 -5.70 -15.44 3.43
#